data_AF-A0A5B7V518-F1
#
_entry.id   AF-A0A5B7V518-F1
#
_cell.length_a   1.000
_cell.length_b   1.000
_cell.length_c   1.000
_cell.angle_alpha   90.00
_cell.angle_beta   90.00
_cell.angle_gamma   90.00
#
_symmetry.space_group_name_H-M   'P 1'
#
loop_
_entity.id
_entity.type
_entity.pdbx_description
1 polymer ?
#
loop_
_entity_poly.entity_id
_entity_poly.type
_entity_poly.pdbx_seq_one_letter_code
_entity_poly.pdbx_strand_id
1 'polypeptide(L)' 'MSAQTRAAFLAEYRAARAVEDFDRALELAFAAMDHDADHPDEPSLMAELRGLHQPAAA' A
#
# COMPACT_ATOMS: atom_id res chain seq x y z
N MET A 1 -1.58 -0.83 -13.01
CA MET A 1 -0.39 0.04 -12.67
C MET A 1 0.93 -0.59 -13.13
N SER A 2 1.99 0.17 -13.46
CA SER A 2 3.32 -0.42 -13.81
C SER A 2 4.02 -1.02 -12.58
N ALA A 3 4.90 -2.02 -12.78
CA ALA A 3 5.64 -2.64 -11.67
C ALA A 3 6.53 -1.65 -10.90
N GLN A 4 7.14 -0.68 -11.59
CA GLN A 4 7.96 0.36 -10.96
C GLN A 4 7.11 1.32 -10.14
N THR A 5 5.98 1.79 -10.69
CA THR A 5 5.03 2.66 -9.97
C THR A 5 4.51 1.96 -8.72
N ARG A 6 4.22 0.67 -8.85
CA ARG A 6 3.73 -0.16 -7.75
C ARG A 6 4.76 -0.30 -6.63
N ALA A 7 6.01 -0.58 -6.98
CA ALA A 7 7.09 -0.66 -5.99
C ALA A 7 7.31 0.69 -5.26
N ALA A 8 7.26 1.81 -5.99
CA ALA A 8 7.39 3.15 -5.42
C ALA A 8 6.26 3.46 -4.44
N PHE A 9 5.01 3.15 -4.80
CA PHE A 9 3.84 3.33 -3.95
C PHE A 9 3.97 2.55 -2.63
N LEU A 10 4.35 1.27 -2.70
CA LEU A 10 4.55 0.44 -1.52
C LEU A 10 5.70 0.95 -0.64
N ALA A 11 6.78 1.45 -1.25
CA ALA A 11 7.91 2.03 -0.52
C ALA A 11 7.49 3.30 0.22
N GLU A 12 6.69 4.16 -0.40
CA GLU A 12 6.17 5.38 0.21
C GLU A 12 5.28 5.07 1.42
N TYR A 13 4.38 4.09 1.29
CA TYR A 13 3.56 3.65 2.41
C TYR A 13 4.41 3.16 3.60
N ARG A 14 5.45 2.35 3.33
CA ARG A 14 6.37 1.89 4.39
C ARG A 14 7.10 3.06 5.04
N ALA A 15 7.55 4.03 4.25
CA ALA A 15 8.26 5.20 4.76
C ALA A 15 7.36 6.04 5.67
N ALA A 16 6.13 6.33 5.26
CA ALA A 16 5.14 7.06 6.06
C ALA A 16 4.88 6.33 7.39
N ARG A 17 4.66 5.01 7.35
CA ARG A 17 4.46 4.19 8.55
C ARG A 17 5.68 4.18 9.48
N ALA A 18 6.89 4.15 8.94
CA ALA A 18 8.13 4.08 9.72
C ALA A 18 8.38 5.35 10.55
N VAL A 19 7.85 6.49 10.11
CA VAL A 19 7.94 7.78 10.82
C VAL A 19 6.63 8.19 11.50
N GLU A 20 5.69 7.26 11.62
CA GLU A 20 4.36 7.48 12.23
C GLU A 20 3.54 8.60 11.55
N ASP A 21 3.82 8.88 10.27
CA ASP A 21 3.00 9.76 9.43
C ASP A 21 1.73 9.01 9.00
N PHE A 22 0.78 8.92 9.94
CA PHE A 22 -0.45 8.16 9.75
C PHE A 22 -1.41 8.83 8.79
N ASP A 23 -1.38 10.16 8.66
CA ASP A 23 -2.19 10.87 7.68
C ASP A 23 -1.77 10.47 6.27
N ARG A 24 -0.45 10.50 5.97
CA ARG A 24 0.03 10.06 4.66
C ARG A 24 -0.18 8.57 4.42
N ALA A 25 0.02 7.74 5.44
CA ALA A 25 -0.23 6.30 5.32
C ALA A 25 -1.72 6.00 5.05
N LEU A 26 -2.64 6.77 5.63
CA LEU A 26 -4.08 6.63 5.42
C LEU A 26 -4.50 7.10 4.02
N GLU A 27 -3.96 8.22 3.54
CA GLU A 27 -4.16 8.66 2.15
C GLU A 27 -3.76 7.58 1.14
N LEU A 28 -2.59 6.97 1.33
CA LEU A 28 -2.12 5.87 0.48
C LEU A 28 -3.00 4.62 0.62
N ALA A 29 -3.52 4.33 1.81
CA ALA A 29 -4.46 3.23 1.97
C ALA A 29 -5.78 3.47 1.22
N PHE A 30 -6.33 4.69 1.25
CA PHE A 30 -7.52 5.01 0.47
C PHE A 30 -7.26 4.94 -1.04
N ALA A 31 -6.14 5.49 -1.52
CA ALA A 31 -5.76 5.39 -2.92
C ALA A 31 -5.61 3.93 -3.39
N ALA A 32 -5.13 3.04 -2.52
CA ALA A 32 -5.06 1.62 -2.82
C ALA A 32 -6.44 0.95 -2.87
N MET A 33 -7.39 1.35 -2.02
CA MET A 33 -8.77 0.87 -2.10
C MET A 33 -9.45 1.31 -3.40
N ASP A 34 -9.28 2.58 -3.78
CA ASP A 34 -9.85 3.13 -5.01
C ASP A 34 -9.24 2.43 -6.24
N HIS A 35 -7.92 2.22 -6.27
CA HIS A 35 -7.26 1.45 -7.33
C HIS A 35 -7.82 0.02 -7.43
N ASP A 36 -7.96 -0.68 -6.30
CA ASP A 36 -8.48 -2.06 -6.29
C ASP A 36 -9.95 -2.12 -6.75
N ALA A 37 -10.74 -1.08 -6.46
CA ALA A 37 -12.13 -0.97 -6.92
C ALA A 37 -12.20 -0.73 -8.45
N ASP A 38 -11.33 0.11 -8.99
CA ASP A 38 -11.26 0.42 -10.42
C ASP A 38 -10.61 -0.72 -11.25
N HIS A 39 -9.78 -1.54 -10.62
CA HIS A 39 -8.99 -2.60 -11.26
C HIS A 39 -9.19 -3.98 -10.61
N PRO A 40 -10.41 -4.54 -10.63
CA PRO A 40 -10.73 -5.78 -9.91
C PRO A 40 -10.00 -7.03 -10.44
N ASP A 41 -9.50 -6.99 -11.68
CA ASP A 41 -8.73 -8.08 -12.30
C ASP A 41 -7.21 -7.98 -12.03
N GLU A 42 -6.73 -6.89 -11.42
CA GLU A 42 -5.33 -6.71 -11.04
C GLU A 42 -5.06 -7.25 -9.61
N PRO A 43 -3.80 -7.62 -9.28
CA PRO A 43 -3.45 -8.00 -7.91
C PRO A 43 -3.70 -6.86 -6.91
N SER A 44 -4.46 -7.16 -5.85
CA SER A 44 -4.86 -6.17 -4.83
C SER A 44 -3.68 -5.46 -4.19
N LEU A 45 -3.69 -4.13 -4.28
CA LEU A 45 -2.73 -3.25 -3.64
C LEU A 45 -2.99 -3.19 -2.13
N MET A 46 -4.26 -3.20 -1.70
CA MET A 46 -4.61 -3.23 -0.27
C MET A 46 -4.17 -4.51 0.44
N ALA A 47 -4.29 -5.66 -0.22
CA ALA A 47 -3.81 -6.92 0.33
C ALA A 47 -2.29 -6.85 0.59
N GLU A 48 -1.54 -6.25 -0.32
CA GLU A 48 -0.11 -6.07 -0.14
C GLU A 48 0.21 -5.07 0.96
N LEU A 49 -0.44 -3.90 1.03
CA LEU A 49 -0.24 -2.95 2.13
C LEU A 49 -0.46 -3.61 3.50
N ARG A 50 -1.51 -4.44 3.65
CA ARG A 50 -1.77 -5.20 4.89
C ARG A 50 -0.65 -6.19 5.21
N GLY A 51 -0.12 -6.87 4.20
CA GLY A 51 1.03 -7.76 4.35
C GLY A 51 2.30 -7.05 4.82
N LEU A 52 2.45 -5.76 4.54
CA LEU A 52 3.57 -4.94 5.04
C LEU A 52 3.41 -4.55 6.51
N HIS A 53 2.18 -4.55 7.02
CA HIS A 53 1.90 -4.24 8.41
C HIS A 53 1.99 -5.48 9.31
N GLN A 54 1.85 -6.67 8.75
CA GLN A 54 1.95 -7.91 9.52
C GLN A 54 3.37 -8.09 10.04
N PRO A 55 3.58 -8.31 11.36
CA PRO A 55 4.90 -8.62 11.87
C PRO A 55 5.42 -9.87 11.16
N ALA A 56 6.71 -9.88 10.79
CA ALA A 56 7.35 -11.07 10.25
C ALA A 56 7.08 -12.22 11.24
N ALA A 57 6.48 -13.30 10.77
CA ALA A 57 6.24 -14.48 11.61
C ALA A 57 7.57 -14.88 12.26
N ALA A 58 7.57 -14.93 13.60
CA ALA A 58 8.72 -15.26 14.43
C ALA A 58 9.12 -16.74 14.29
#